data_AF-A0A4Q2VU69-F1
#
_entry.id   AF-A0A4Q2VU69-F1
#
_cell.length_a   1.000
_cell.length_b   1.000
_cell.length_c   1.000
_cell.angle_alpha   90.00
_cell.angle_beta   90.00
_cell.angle_gamma   90.00
#
_symmetry.space_group_name_H-M   'P 1'
#
loop_
_entity.id
_entity.type
_entity.pdbx_description
1 polymer ?
#
loop_
_entity_poly.entity_id
_entity_poly.type
_entity_poly.pdbx_seq_one_letter_code
_entity_poly.pdbx_strand_id
1 'polypeptide(L)'
;MAKQTSWKAIFSKEHRSRTLIAVMGLQSQNFSGGYFANTYQTYYFELIGQSDPFGLTAISSTLQFLSNCVAVCVSDVLPRRKSLIGGGTLLCCWSIIIAGTSLAGTANTAANTALLAFMITWSMLYTGTVGCFGWAVAQETAAQATRPKTIAFSLVCQQLTALMLSSVFPYFINPDQLNWGGKVMFLFVGAEVFILATLFWFQPETKNRTYHDIDCLYAEGVPPRKFSEFVVNDGAVVRKPTLEKE
;
A
#
# COMPACT_ATOMS: atom_id res chain seq x y z
N MET A 1 -0.15 27.21 25.16
CA MET A 1 0.18 25.77 24.98
C MET A 1 -1.00 25.10 24.29
N ALA A 2 -0.79 24.45 23.14
CA ALA A 2 -1.85 23.66 22.51
C ALA A 2 -2.27 22.54 23.47
N LYS A 3 -3.56 22.47 23.80
CA LYS A 3 -4.13 21.41 24.66
C LYS A 3 -3.83 20.07 24.02
N GLN A 4 -3.04 19.20 24.68
CA GLN A 4 -2.75 17.87 24.16
C GLN A 4 -4.07 17.12 23.94
N THR A 5 -4.34 16.71 22.71
CA THR A 5 -5.52 15.91 22.36
C THR A 5 -5.45 14.56 23.07
N SER A 6 -6.57 14.04 23.59
CA SER A 6 -6.59 12.74 24.28
C SER A 6 -6.34 11.58 23.31
N TRP A 7 -5.72 10.48 23.76
CA TRP A 7 -5.58 9.26 22.93
C TRP A 7 -6.93 8.65 22.59
N LYS A 8 -7.97 8.83 23.42
CA LYS A 8 -9.33 8.38 23.11
C LYS A 8 -9.95 9.15 21.93
N ALA A 9 -9.43 10.33 21.60
CA ALA A 9 -9.97 11.16 20.53
C ALA A 9 -9.79 10.52 19.14
N ILE A 10 -8.74 9.73 18.90
CA ILE A 10 -8.54 9.07 17.59
C ILE A 10 -9.62 8.01 17.31
N PHE A 11 -10.26 7.47 18.36
CA PHE A 11 -11.34 6.49 18.26
C PHE A 11 -12.73 7.11 18.36
N SER A 12 -12.84 8.45 18.41
CA SER A 12 -14.13 9.13 18.41
C SER A 12 -14.89 8.88 17.10
N LYS A 13 -16.21 9.07 17.11
CA LYS A 13 -17.06 8.91 15.90
C LYS A 13 -16.55 9.74 14.71
N GLU A 14 -15.98 10.90 15.00
CA GLU A 14 -15.47 11.88 14.03
C GLU A 14 -14.12 11.48 13.42
N HIS A 15 -13.25 10.81 14.19
CA HIS A 15 -11.88 10.51 13.77
C HIS A 15 -11.63 9.04 13.43
N ARG A 16 -12.46 8.11 13.92
CA ARG A 16 -12.26 6.66 13.74
C ARG A 16 -12.12 6.21 12.29
N SER A 17 -12.88 6.81 11.37
CA SER A 17 -12.80 6.49 9.94
C SER A 17 -11.45 6.95 9.37
N ARG A 18 -11.00 8.13 9.75
CA ARG A 18 -9.72 8.73 9.34
C ARG A 18 -8.54 7.94 9.89
N THR A 19 -8.62 7.50 11.14
CA THR A 19 -7.63 6.62 11.76
C THR A 19 -7.61 5.24 11.11
N LEU A 20 -8.77 4.64 10.82
CA LEU A 20 -8.84 3.36 10.11
C LEU A 20 -8.17 3.45 8.73
N ILE A 21 -8.45 4.51 7.97
CA ILE A 21 -7.86 4.72 6.64
C ILE A 21 -6.34 4.93 6.74
N ALA A 22 -5.87 5.70 7.72
CA ALA A 22 -4.44 5.90 7.93
C ALA A 22 -3.71 4.60 8.28
N VAL A 23 -4.32 3.76 9.13
CA VAL A 23 -3.81 2.41 9.42
C VAL A 23 -3.80 1.59 8.14
N MET A 24 -4.93 1.44 7.44
CA MET A 24 -5.04 0.60 6.24
C MET A 24 -4.12 1.06 5.10
N GLY A 25 -3.88 2.37 4.96
CA GLY A 25 -2.93 2.93 4.00
C GLY A 25 -1.50 2.47 4.25
N LEU A 26 -1.03 2.51 5.50
CA LEU A 26 0.28 1.96 5.87
C LEU A 26 0.30 0.43 5.83
N GLN A 27 -0.82 -0.21 6.16
CA GLN A 27 -0.95 -1.65 6.23
C GLN A 27 -0.95 -2.31 4.84
N SER A 28 -1.42 -1.59 3.82
CA SER A 28 -1.34 -2.02 2.42
C SER A 28 0.09 -2.32 1.97
N GLN A 29 1.10 -1.64 2.54
CA GLN A 29 2.50 -1.89 2.25
C GLN A 29 2.98 -3.26 2.76
N ASN A 30 2.57 -3.64 3.97
CA ASN A 30 2.98 -4.91 4.58
C ASN A 30 2.30 -6.12 3.92
N PHE A 31 1.02 -5.97 3.57
CA PHE A 31 0.20 -7.07 3.07
C PHE A 31 0.13 -7.18 1.55
N SER A 32 0.77 -6.28 0.80
CA SER A 32 0.93 -6.44 -0.65
C SER A 32 1.93 -7.55 -1.04
N GLY A 33 2.75 -8.03 -0.09
CA GLY A 33 3.78 -9.05 -0.34
C GLY A 33 5.22 -8.52 -0.32
N GLY A 34 5.43 -7.29 0.16
CA GLY A 34 6.76 -6.65 0.23
C GLY A 34 7.80 -7.46 1.01
N TYR A 35 7.38 -8.21 2.03
CA TYR A 35 8.29 -9.11 2.76
C TYR A 35 8.90 -10.18 1.86
N PHE A 36 8.10 -10.85 1.02
CA PHE A 36 8.62 -11.86 0.10
C PHE A 36 9.51 -11.23 -0.96
N ALA A 37 8.99 -10.21 -1.63
CA ALA A 37 9.59 -9.69 -2.85
C ALA A 37 10.71 -8.67 -2.63
N ASN A 38 10.85 -8.11 -1.41
CA ASN A 38 11.96 -7.20 -1.07
C ASN A 38 12.87 -7.76 0.04
N THR A 39 12.33 -8.37 1.09
CA THR A 39 13.15 -8.83 2.24
C THR A 39 13.76 -10.22 2.00
N TYR A 40 12.96 -11.17 1.50
CA TYR A 40 13.41 -12.55 1.26
C TYR A 40 13.73 -12.85 -0.21
N GLN A 41 13.87 -11.80 -1.03
CA GLN A 41 14.10 -11.91 -2.47
C GLN A 41 15.38 -12.70 -2.80
N THR A 42 16.52 -12.30 -2.24
CA THR A 42 17.81 -12.96 -2.45
C THR A 42 17.76 -14.44 -2.07
N TYR A 43 17.22 -14.72 -0.89
CA TYR A 43 17.08 -16.09 -0.37
C TYR A 43 16.19 -16.94 -1.28
N TYR A 44 15.09 -16.38 -1.79
CA TYR A 44 14.26 -17.12 -2.73
C TYR A 44 14.97 -17.39 -4.07
N PHE A 45 15.76 -16.43 -4.56
CA PHE A 45 16.57 -16.62 -5.77
C PHE A 45 17.64 -17.70 -5.59
N GLU A 46 18.24 -17.82 -4.41
CA GLU A 46 19.11 -18.94 -4.03
C GLU A 46 18.35 -20.28 -4.06
N LEU A 47 17.15 -20.33 -3.47
CA LEU A 47 16.34 -21.56 -3.41
C LEU A 47 15.95 -22.11 -4.78
N ILE A 48 15.71 -21.24 -5.76
CA ILE A 48 15.41 -21.65 -7.15
C ILE A 48 16.68 -21.95 -7.98
N GLY A 49 17.86 -21.88 -7.36
CA GLY A 49 19.14 -22.25 -7.97
C GLY A 49 19.74 -21.21 -8.90
N GLN A 50 19.47 -19.90 -8.70
CA GLN A 50 20.14 -18.86 -9.48
C GLN A 50 21.63 -18.75 -9.15
N SER A 51 22.46 -18.51 -10.17
CA SER A 51 23.91 -18.45 -10.04
C SER A 51 24.42 -17.19 -9.34
N ASP A 52 23.74 -16.05 -9.53
CA ASP A 52 24.05 -14.78 -8.84
C ASP A 52 22.79 -14.11 -8.25
N PRO A 53 22.28 -14.62 -7.12
CA PRO A 53 21.11 -14.09 -6.42
C PRO A 53 21.30 -12.66 -5.91
N PHE A 54 22.52 -12.32 -5.48
CA PHE A 54 22.85 -11.00 -4.98
C PHE A 54 22.84 -9.96 -6.10
N GLY A 55 23.46 -10.26 -7.25
CA GLY A 55 23.44 -9.38 -8.42
C GLY A 55 22.02 -9.09 -8.91
N LEU A 56 21.13 -10.09 -8.95
CA LEU A 56 19.71 -9.89 -9.29
C LEU A 56 18.99 -8.97 -8.29
N THR A 57 19.27 -9.12 -7.01
CA THR A 57 18.70 -8.27 -5.95
C THR A 57 19.23 -6.83 -6.05
N ALA A 58 20.50 -6.65 -6.40
CA ALA A 58 21.09 -5.34 -6.65
C ALA A 58 20.42 -4.65 -7.85
N ILE A 59 20.20 -5.38 -8.95
CA ILE A 59 19.43 -4.88 -10.11
C ILE A 59 18.03 -4.46 -9.69
N SER A 60 17.32 -5.30 -8.93
CA SER A 60 15.99 -4.96 -8.41
C SER A 60 16.01 -3.67 -7.59
N SER A 61 17.00 -3.52 -6.70
CA SER A 61 17.14 -2.32 -5.86
C SER A 61 17.42 -1.05 -6.68
N THR A 62 18.27 -1.13 -7.70
CA THR A 62 18.53 0.01 -8.62
C THR A 62 17.26 0.40 -9.39
N LEU A 63 16.51 -0.58 -9.88
CA LEU A 63 15.26 -0.32 -10.59
C LEU A 63 14.18 0.26 -9.67
N GLN A 64 14.11 -0.18 -8.40
CA GLN A 64 13.25 0.41 -7.38
C GLN A 64 13.60 1.88 -7.12
N PHE A 65 14.89 2.21 -7.04
CA PHE A 65 15.35 3.59 -6.89
C PHE A 65 14.87 4.47 -8.05
N LEU A 66 15.06 4.03 -9.29
CA LEU A 66 14.58 4.75 -10.48
C LEU A 66 13.05 4.91 -10.46
N SER A 67 12.32 3.86 -10.09
CA SER A 67 10.87 3.90 -9.95
C SER A 67 10.41 4.90 -8.89
N ASN A 68 11.15 5.02 -7.78
CA ASN A 68 10.88 6.01 -6.74
C ASN A 68 11.07 7.44 -7.25
N CYS A 69 12.14 7.72 -8.01
CA CYS A 69 12.35 9.03 -8.63
C CYS A 69 11.18 9.44 -9.53
N VAL A 70 10.70 8.51 -10.37
CA VAL A 70 9.52 8.75 -11.21
C VAL A 70 8.27 8.98 -10.36
N ALA A 71 8.06 8.18 -9.31
CA ALA A 71 6.91 8.31 -8.43
C ALA A 71 6.87 9.66 -7.72
N VAL A 72 8.00 10.18 -7.26
CA VAL A 72 8.09 11.53 -6.67
C VAL A 72 7.66 12.59 -7.68
N CYS A 73 8.19 12.56 -8.91
CA CYS A 73 7.83 13.53 -9.95
C CYS A 73 6.35 13.49 -10.34
N VAL A 74 5.72 12.31 -10.26
CA VAL A 74 4.34 12.09 -10.69
C VAL A 74 3.32 12.18 -9.53
N SER A 75 3.80 12.17 -8.29
CA SER A 75 2.97 12.11 -7.07
C SER A 75 1.99 13.28 -6.94
N ASP A 76 2.38 14.49 -7.37
CA ASP A 76 1.53 15.67 -7.33
C ASP A 76 0.43 15.65 -8.40
N VAL A 77 0.68 14.97 -9.52
CA VAL A 77 -0.24 14.92 -10.67
C VAL A 77 -1.26 13.79 -10.51
N LEU A 78 -0.91 12.69 -9.85
CA LEU A 78 -1.83 11.56 -9.73
C LEU A 78 -2.84 11.70 -8.56
N PRO A 79 -4.10 11.30 -8.76
CA PRO A 79 -5.08 11.22 -7.67
C PRO A 79 -4.70 10.13 -6.67
N ARG A 80 -4.68 10.45 -5.37
CA ARG A 80 -4.13 9.55 -4.33
C ARG A 80 -4.90 8.25 -4.23
N ARG A 81 -6.24 8.34 -4.33
CA ARG A 81 -7.12 7.17 -4.25
C ARG A 81 -6.89 6.24 -5.44
N LYS A 82 -6.76 6.79 -6.65
CA LYS A 82 -6.53 5.98 -7.86
C LYS A 82 -5.14 5.34 -7.84
N SER A 83 -4.11 6.06 -7.38
CA SER A 83 -2.76 5.51 -7.29
C SER A 83 -2.65 4.38 -6.27
N LEU A 84 -3.23 4.53 -5.08
CA LEU A 84 -3.13 3.51 -4.04
C LEU A 84 -3.94 2.25 -4.40
N ILE A 85 -5.21 2.41 -4.81
CA ILE A 85 -6.07 1.27 -5.16
C ILE A 85 -5.64 0.65 -6.49
N GLY A 86 -5.34 1.46 -7.50
CA GLY A 86 -4.88 0.98 -8.81
C GLY A 86 -3.51 0.30 -8.70
N GLY A 87 -2.59 0.90 -7.94
CA GLY A 87 -1.29 0.32 -7.63
C GLY A 87 -1.41 -1.02 -6.91
N GLY A 88 -2.19 -1.10 -5.83
CA GLY A 88 -2.38 -2.38 -5.14
C GLY A 88 -3.14 -3.41 -5.98
N THR A 89 -4.06 -3.01 -6.86
CA THR A 89 -4.71 -3.95 -7.79
C THR A 89 -3.68 -4.53 -8.78
N LEU A 90 -2.77 -3.69 -9.28
CA LEU A 90 -1.69 -4.10 -10.16
C LEU A 90 -0.73 -5.06 -9.44
N LEU A 91 -0.35 -4.77 -8.20
CA LEU A 91 0.47 -5.65 -7.36
C LEU A 91 -0.22 -6.98 -7.06
N CYS A 92 -1.53 -6.95 -6.83
CA CYS A 92 -2.34 -8.16 -6.63
C CYS A 92 -2.27 -9.08 -7.85
N CYS A 93 -2.43 -8.52 -9.06
CA CYS A 93 -2.25 -9.26 -10.31
C CYS A 93 -0.83 -9.85 -10.46
N TRP A 94 0.22 -9.06 -10.18
CA TRP A 94 1.58 -9.57 -10.23
C TRP A 94 1.81 -10.68 -9.19
N SER A 95 1.25 -10.55 -8.00
CA SER A 95 1.38 -11.55 -6.93
C SER A 95 0.72 -12.87 -7.32
N ILE A 96 -0.43 -12.83 -8.02
CA ILE A 96 -1.07 -14.02 -8.60
C ILE A 96 -0.16 -14.65 -9.66
N ILE A 97 0.46 -13.85 -10.53
CA ILE A 97 1.37 -14.35 -11.57
C ILE A 97 2.59 -15.01 -10.95
N ILE A 98 3.24 -14.37 -9.97
CA ILE A 98 4.40 -14.92 -9.25
C ILE A 98 4.03 -16.22 -8.54
N ALA A 99 2.89 -16.24 -7.85
CA ALA A 99 2.42 -17.44 -7.18
C ALA A 99 2.12 -18.57 -8.18
N GLY A 100 1.48 -18.25 -9.31
CA GLY A 100 1.15 -19.19 -10.37
C GLY A 100 2.38 -19.76 -11.08
N THR A 101 3.36 -18.93 -11.43
CA THR A 101 4.61 -19.39 -12.06
C THR A 101 5.44 -20.27 -11.11
N SER A 102 5.36 -20.01 -9.80
CA SER A 102 6.02 -20.86 -8.78
C SER A 102 5.47 -22.29 -8.71
N LEU A 103 4.28 -22.56 -9.28
CA LEU A 103 3.69 -23.90 -9.32
C LEU A 103 4.30 -24.81 -10.40
N ALA A 104 4.92 -24.24 -11.44
CA ALA A 104 5.41 -24.99 -12.60
C ALA A 104 6.66 -25.85 -12.30
N GLY A 105 7.18 -25.79 -11.07
CA GLY A 105 8.35 -26.54 -10.62
C GLY A 105 9.68 -25.93 -11.10
N THR A 106 10.75 -26.20 -10.36
CA THR A 106 12.08 -25.60 -10.61
C THR A 106 12.76 -26.11 -11.88
N ALA A 107 12.33 -27.23 -12.44
CA ALA A 107 12.86 -27.76 -13.70
C ALA A 107 12.41 -26.96 -14.94
N ASN A 108 11.36 -26.14 -14.82
CA ASN A 108 10.87 -25.32 -15.91
C ASN A 108 11.62 -23.98 -15.96
N THR A 109 12.64 -23.91 -16.81
CA THR A 109 13.49 -22.73 -16.97
C THR A 109 12.69 -21.48 -17.37
N ALA A 110 11.72 -21.62 -18.28
CA ALA A 110 10.88 -20.51 -18.71
C ALA A 110 10.01 -19.95 -17.56
N ALA A 111 9.45 -20.82 -16.73
CA ALA A 111 8.67 -20.41 -15.56
C ALA A 111 9.54 -19.69 -14.52
N ASN A 112 10.76 -20.18 -14.27
CA ASN A 112 11.71 -19.52 -13.36
C ASN A 112 12.13 -18.15 -13.86
N THR A 113 12.44 -18.01 -15.16
CA THR A 113 12.78 -16.70 -15.75
C THR A 113 11.61 -15.72 -15.65
N ALA A 114 10.39 -16.18 -15.94
CA ALA A 114 9.20 -15.36 -15.76
C ALA A 114 9.03 -14.93 -14.29
N LEU A 115 9.14 -15.88 -13.36
CA LEU A 115 9.05 -15.61 -11.92
C LEU A 115 10.04 -14.53 -11.46
N LEU A 116 11.31 -14.61 -11.89
CA LEU A 116 12.34 -13.61 -11.57
C LEU A 116 11.95 -12.23 -12.10
N ALA A 117 11.57 -12.15 -13.38
CA ALA A 117 11.18 -10.89 -14.01
C ALA A 117 9.95 -10.27 -13.33
N PHE A 118 8.94 -11.08 -12.99
CA PHE A 118 7.75 -10.62 -12.29
C PHE A 118 8.05 -10.21 -10.85
N MET A 119 8.94 -10.89 -10.12
CA MET A 119 9.35 -10.46 -8.77
C MET A 119 10.10 -9.13 -8.82
N ILE A 120 11.04 -8.95 -9.74
CA ILE A 120 11.81 -7.70 -9.88
C ILE A 120 10.88 -6.53 -10.24
N THR A 121 9.99 -6.74 -11.21
CA THR A 121 9.03 -5.70 -11.63
C THR A 121 7.94 -5.45 -10.59
N TRP A 122 7.53 -6.45 -9.80
CA TRP A 122 6.66 -6.27 -8.65
C TRP A 122 7.29 -5.26 -7.67
N SER A 123 8.57 -5.43 -7.33
CA SER A 123 9.27 -4.53 -6.39
C SER A 123 9.34 -3.09 -6.92
N MET A 124 9.57 -2.92 -8.23
CA MET A 124 9.51 -1.60 -8.87
C MET A 124 8.13 -0.95 -8.73
N LEU A 125 7.09 -1.68 -9.14
CA LEU A 125 5.71 -1.20 -9.09
C LEU A 125 5.26 -0.90 -7.66
N TYR A 126 5.71 -1.70 -6.70
CA TYR A 126 5.43 -1.51 -5.28
C TYR A 126 5.98 -0.16 -4.81
N THR A 127 7.27 0.08 -5.05
CA THR A 127 7.93 1.33 -4.64
C THR A 127 7.32 2.52 -5.37
N GLY A 128 7.00 2.39 -6.65
CA GLY A 128 6.40 3.47 -7.44
C GLY A 128 4.93 3.79 -7.11
N THR A 129 4.23 2.89 -6.41
CA THR A 129 2.81 3.04 -6.08
C THR A 129 2.55 2.95 -4.58
N VAL A 130 2.21 1.77 -4.07
CA VAL A 130 1.78 1.54 -2.69
C VAL A 130 2.82 2.01 -1.67
N GLY A 131 4.11 1.85 -1.96
CA GLY A 131 5.23 2.32 -1.14
C GLY A 131 5.19 3.82 -0.89
N CYS A 132 5.06 4.64 -1.94
CA CYS A 132 4.99 6.11 -1.78
C CYS A 132 3.62 6.58 -1.29
N PHE A 133 2.54 6.14 -1.95
CA PHE A 133 1.21 6.70 -1.71
C PHE A 133 0.59 6.26 -0.38
N GLY A 134 0.99 5.10 0.17
CA GLY A 134 0.52 4.64 1.47
C GLY A 134 0.86 5.61 2.60
N TRP A 135 2.05 6.20 2.59
CA TRP A 135 2.47 7.23 3.55
C TRP A 135 1.75 8.54 3.34
N ALA A 136 1.66 9.02 2.10
CA ALA A 136 0.96 10.26 1.77
C ALA A 136 -0.50 10.23 2.25
N VAL A 137 -1.22 9.13 1.96
CA VAL A 137 -2.60 8.92 2.38
C VAL A 137 -2.75 8.96 3.90
N ALA A 138 -1.87 8.28 4.64
CA ALA A 138 -1.94 8.25 6.10
C ALA A 138 -1.76 9.65 6.72
N GLN A 139 -0.90 10.49 6.13
CA GLN A 139 -0.65 11.86 6.58
C GLN A 139 -1.79 12.82 6.19
N GLU A 140 -2.25 12.74 4.95
CA GLU A 140 -3.28 13.64 4.38
C GLU A 140 -4.66 13.40 4.98
N THR A 141 -4.98 12.14 5.34
CA THR A 141 -6.31 11.79 5.86
C THR A 141 -6.46 12.14 7.36
N ALA A 142 -5.36 12.17 8.11
CA ALA A 142 -5.39 12.44 9.54
C ALA A 142 -5.80 13.89 9.85
N ALA A 143 -6.77 14.06 10.76
CA ALA A 143 -7.26 15.38 11.18
C ALA A 143 -6.14 16.17 11.88
N GLN A 144 -6.02 17.48 11.64
CA GLN A 144 -4.90 18.27 12.17
C GLN A 144 -4.75 18.16 13.69
N ALA A 145 -5.87 18.20 14.44
CA ALA A 145 -5.87 18.14 15.90
C ALA A 145 -5.39 16.79 16.47
N THR A 146 -5.57 15.69 15.75
CA THR A 146 -5.23 14.32 16.20
C THR A 146 -4.12 13.67 15.37
N ARG A 147 -3.52 14.41 14.44
CA ARG A 147 -2.56 13.90 13.45
C ARG A 147 -1.36 13.20 14.07
N PRO A 148 -0.62 13.80 15.03
CA PRO A 148 0.55 13.11 15.61
C PRO A 148 0.20 11.76 16.25
N LYS A 149 -0.95 11.67 16.93
CA LYS A 149 -1.42 10.44 17.58
C LYS A 149 -1.93 9.41 16.60
N THR A 150 -2.63 9.83 15.56
CA THR A 150 -3.13 8.95 14.50
C THR A 150 -1.97 8.32 13.74
N ILE A 151 -0.95 9.10 13.39
CA ILE A 151 0.24 8.60 12.71
C ILE A 151 1.01 7.66 13.63
N ALA A 152 1.28 8.05 14.88
CA ALA A 152 1.98 7.19 15.84
C ALA A 152 1.26 5.86 16.03
N PHE A 153 -0.07 5.87 16.16
CA PHE A 153 -0.86 4.64 16.25
C PHE A 153 -0.75 3.79 14.97
N SER A 154 -0.86 4.41 13.80
CA SER A 154 -0.75 3.71 12.51
C SER A 154 0.63 3.07 12.32
N LEU A 155 1.70 3.75 12.75
CA LEU A 155 3.07 3.23 12.76
C LEU A 155 3.23 2.03 13.69
N VAL A 156 2.67 2.10 14.90
CA VAL A 156 2.69 0.96 15.83
C VAL A 156 1.99 -0.24 15.22
N CYS A 157 0.80 -0.06 14.61
CA CYS A 157 0.10 -1.15 13.92
C CYS A 157 0.92 -1.74 12.76
N GLN A 158 1.54 -0.88 11.95
CA GLN A 158 2.42 -1.29 10.86
C GLN A 158 3.61 -2.10 11.41
N GLN A 159 4.28 -1.61 12.44
CA GLN A 159 5.47 -2.25 13.00
C GLN A 159 5.16 -3.56 13.73
N LEU A 160 4.00 -3.66 14.39
CA LEU A 160 3.54 -4.92 14.99
C LEU A 160 3.26 -5.98 13.92
N THR A 161 2.69 -5.57 12.79
CA THR A 161 2.47 -6.50 11.67
C THR A 161 3.78 -6.88 11.02
N ALA A 162 4.69 -5.92 10.84
CA ALA A 162 6.04 -6.15 10.35
C ALA A 162 6.80 -7.17 11.22
N LEU A 163 6.70 -7.03 12.55
CA LEU A 163 7.25 -7.99 13.51
C LEU A 163 6.63 -9.38 13.30
N MET A 164 5.30 -9.48 13.26
CA MET A 164 4.60 -10.74 13.02
C MET A 164 5.06 -11.40 11.70
N LEU A 165 5.08 -10.66 10.60
CA LEU A 165 5.50 -11.17 9.30
C LEU A 165 6.96 -11.62 9.34
N SER A 166 7.86 -10.84 9.92
CA SER A 166 9.28 -11.22 10.02
C SER A 166 9.52 -12.50 10.84
N SER A 167 8.67 -12.77 11.84
CA SER A 167 8.75 -14.00 12.63
C SER A 167 8.16 -15.20 11.92
N VAL A 168 7.06 -15.03 11.19
CA VAL A 168 6.32 -16.16 10.59
C VAL A 168 6.80 -16.49 9.18
N PHE A 169 7.22 -15.49 8.41
CA PHE A 169 7.57 -15.65 7.00
C PHE A 169 8.71 -16.65 6.72
N PRO A 170 9.80 -16.73 7.52
CA PRO A 170 10.82 -17.75 7.37
C PRO A 170 10.26 -19.17 7.33
N TYR A 171 9.21 -19.45 8.11
CA TYR A 171 8.59 -20.77 8.17
C TYR A 171 7.89 -21.17 6.87
N PHE A 172 7.35 -20.20 6.15
CA PHE A 172 6.67 -20.42 4.87
C PHE A 172 7.65 -20.73 3.74
N ILE A 173 8.79 -20.05 3.72
CA ILE A 173 9.74 -20.15 2.62
C ILE A 173 10.78 -21.26 2.81
N ASN A 174 11.08 -21.65 4.05
CA ASN A 174 12.08 -22.67 4.36
C ASN A 174 11.67 -24.05 3.81
N PRO A 175 12.51 -24.72 2.99
CA PRO A 175 12.28 -26.06 2.48
C PRO A 175 12.08 -27.14 3.55
N ASP A 176 12.70 -26.98 4.72
CA ASP A 176 12.64 -27.95 5.82
C ASP A 176 11.38 -27.80 6.69
N GLN A 177 10.52 -26.83 6.38
CA GLN A 177 9.32 -26.51 7.15
C GLN A 177 8.07 -26.59 6.27
N LEU A 178 7.39 -25.46 6.01
CA LEU A 178 6.18 -25.48 5.19
C LEU A 178 6.49 -25.62 3.70
N ASN A 179 7.66 -25.18 3.24
CA ASN A 179 8.11 -25.24 1.85
C ASN A 179 7.06 -24.73 0.83
N TRP A 180 6.45 -23.58 1.13
CA TRP A 180 5.49 -22.95 0.21
C TRP A 180 6.19 -22.23 -0.93
N GLY A 181 7.44 -21.80 -0.74
CA GLY A 181 8.18 -21.03 -1.73
C GLY A 181 7.37 -19.83 -2.22
N GLY A 182 7.24 -19.67 -3.55
CA GLY A 182 6.47 -18.59 -4.16
C GLY A 182 4.95 -18.68 -3.97
N LYS A 183 4.40 -19.84 -3.55
CA LYS A 183 2.96 -20.00 -3.29
C LYS A 183 2.48 -19.11 -2.14
N VAL A 184 3.39 -18.67 -1.28
CA VAL A 184 3.10 -17.73 -0.18
C VAL A 184 2.45 -16.44 -0.67
N MET A 185 2.72 -16.02 -1.92
CA MET A 185 2.11 -14.84 -2.52
C MET A 185 0.58 -14.96 -2.66
N PHE A 186 0.00 -16.17 -2.72
CA PHE A 186 -1.46 -16.33 -2.68
C PHE A 186 -2.08 -15.87 -1.35
N LEU A 187 -1.35 -16.03 -0.23
CA LEU A 187 -1.80 -15.52 1.08
C LEU A 187 -1.83 -14.00 1.08
N PHE A 188 -0.79 -13.37 0.51
CA PHE A 188 -0.73 -11.91 0.38
C PHE A 188 -1.81 -11.37 -0.55
N VAL A 189 -2.12 -12.06 -1.65
CA VAL A 189 -3.26 -11.72 -2.51
C VAL A 189 -4.57 -11.66 -1.72
N GLY A 190 -4.85 -12.66 -0.88
CA GLY A 190 -6.04 -12.66 -0.03
C GLY A 190 -6.09 -11.48 0.94
N ALA A 191 -4.97 -11.17 1.60
CA ALA A 191 -4.86 -10.04 2.52
C ALA A 191 -4.96 -8.69 1.80
N GLU A 192 -4.33 -8.56 0.64
CA GLU A 192 -4.34 -7.35 -0.19
C GLU A 192 -5.75 -7.05 -0.72
N VAL A 193 -6.51 -8.06 -1.16
CA VAL A 193 -7.91 -7.89 -1.59
C VAL A 193 -8.78 -7.32 -0.46
N PHE A 194 -8.59 -7.79 0.78
CA PHE A 194 -9.33 -7.26 1.93
C PHE A 194 -8.99 -5.78 2.20
N ILE A 195 -7.71 -5.42 2.13
CA ILE A 195 -7.26 -4.04 2.32
C ILE A 195 -7.74 -3.15 1.18
N LEU A 196 -7.64 -3.61 -0.07
CA LEU A 196 -8.13 -2.90 -1.25
C LEU A 196 -9.64 -2.67 -1.18
N ALA A 197 -10.42 -3.66 -0.73
CA ALA A 197 -11.86 -3.49 -0.52
C ALA A 197 -12.15 -2.40 0.53
N THR A 198 -11.41 -2.43 1.64
CA THR A 198 -11.54 -1.41 2.70
C THR A 198 -11.16 -0.02 2.19
N LEU A 199 -10.02 0.12 1.53
CA LEU A 199 -9.59 1.38 0.91
C LEU A 199 -10.58 1.82 -0.18
N PHE A 200 -11.15 0.90 -0.96
CA PHE A 200 -12.13 1.25 -1.98
C PHE A 200 -13.38 1.92 -1.41
N TRP A 201 -13.87 1.47 -0.25
CA TRP A 201 -15.04 2.06 0.40
C TRP A 201 -14.74 3.30 1.23
N PHE A 202 -13.59 3.35 1.90
CA PHE A 202 -13.34 4.38 2.91
C PHE A 202 -12.29 5.42 2.49
N GLN A 203 -11.44 5.16 1.50
CA GLN A 203 -10.39 6.09 1.06
C GLN A 203 -11.00 7.34 0.38
N PRO A 204 -10.76 8.55 0.92
CA PRO A 204 -11.11 9.79 0.24
C PRO A 204 -10.11 10.14 -0.86
N GLU A 205 -10.55 11.03 -1.77
CA GLU A 205 -9.63 11.72 -2.68
C GLU A 205 -9.14 13.02 -2.04
N THR A 206 -7.83 13.09 -1.80
CA THR A 206 -7.14 14.19 -1.12
C THR A 206 -6.36 15.11 -2.05
N LYS A 207 -6.26 14.76 -3.35
CA LYS A 207 -5.51 15.57 -4.34
C LYS A 207 -6.02 17.01 -4.39
N ASN A 208 -5.08 17.96 -4.35
CA ASN A 208 -5.31 19.41 -4.46
C ASN A 208 -6.32 19.96 -3.43
N ARG A 209 -6.36 19.37 -2.22
CA ARG A 209 -7.20 19.85 -1.13
C ARG A 209 -6.36 20.33 0.03
N THR A 210 -6.80 21.40 0.67
CA THR A 210 -6.22 21.81 1.94
C THR A 210 -6.71 20.88 3.06
N TYR A 211 -5.95 20.83 4.16
CA TYR A 211 -6.38 20.08 5.34
C TYR A 211 -7.74 20.56 5.88
N HIS A 212 -7.98 21.88 5.78
CA HIS A 212 -9.24 22.49 6.17
C HIS A 212 -10.41 21.96 5.31
N ASP A 213 -10.23 21.87 3.99
CA ASP A 213 -11.28 21.36 3.09
C ASP A 213 -11.64 19.91 3.41
N ILE A 214 -10.64 19.09 3.71
CA ILE A 214 -10.83 17.69 4.09
C ILE A 214 -11.62 17.63 5.41
N ASP A 215 -11.28 18.49 6.38
CA ASP A 215 -11.99 18.57 7.67
C ASP A 215 -13.46 18.98 7.48
N CYS A 216 -13.76 19.99 6.64
CA CYS A 216 -15.13 20.40 6.31
C CYS A 216 -15.94 19.26 5.67
N LEU A 217 -15.34 18.51 4.72
CA LEU A 217 -16.02 17.39 4.06
C LEU A 217 -16.37 16.25 5.02
N TYR A 218 -15.49 15.98 5.99
CA TYR A 218 -15.78 15.01 7.04
C TYR A 218 -16.84 15.52 8.03
N ALA A 219 -16.84 16.81 8.35
CA ALA A 219 -17.83 17.42 9.25
C ALA A 219 -19.24 17.40 8.67
N GLU A 220 -19.38 17.64 7.36
CA GLU A 220 -20.64 17.55 6.61
C GLU A 220 -21.09 16.11 6.32
N GLY A 221 -20.34 15.10 6.78
CA GLY A 221 -20.70 13.70 6.62
C GLY A 221 -20.70 13.21 5.17
N VAL A 222 -19.98 13.89 4.27
CA VAL A 222 -19.85 13.45 2.88
C VAL A 222 -19.20 12.06 2.85
N PRO A 223 -19.73 11.09 2.08
CA PRO A 223 -19.06 9.81 1.93
C PRO A 223 -17.66 9.99 1.33
N PRO A 224 -16.59 9.41 1.91
CA PRO A 224 -15.21 9.58 1.43
C PRO A 224 -15.03 9.33 -0.08
N ARG A 225 -15.74 8.34 -0.63
CA ARG A 225 -15.72 8.01 -2.06
C ARG A 225 -16.15 9.15 -2.98
N LYS A 226 -17.03 10.02 -2.49
CA LYS A 226 -17.62 11.12 -3.27
C LYS A 226 -16.86 12.42 -3.06
N PHE A 227 -15.77 12.44 -2.30
CA PHE A 227 -15.01 13.68 -2.04
C PHE A 227 -14.62 14.40 -3.34
N SER A 228 -14.34 13.71 -4.44
CA SER A 228 -14.02 14.34 -5.72
C SER A 228 -15.18 15.15 -6.33
N GLU A 229 -16.43 14.85 -5.97
CA GLU A 229 -17.65 15.51 -6.45
C GLU A 229 -17.98 16.82 -5.72
N PHE A 230 -17.29 17.14 -4.61
CA PHE A 230 -17.58 18.33 -3.79
C PHE A 230 -16.40 19.34 -3.83
N VAL A 231 -16.69 20.62 -3.63
CA VAL A 231 -15.71 21.70 -3.44
C VAL A 231 -16.07 22.43 -2.15
N VAL A 232 -15.06 22.95 -1.47
CA VAL A 232 -15.25 23.78 -0.28
C VAL A 232 -14.96 25.22 -0.69
N ASN A 233 -15.98 26.08 -0.63
CA ASN A 233 -15.86 27.53 -0.88
C ASN A 233 -16.16 28.25 0.44
N ASP A 234 -15.19 28.98 1.00
CA ASP A 234 -15.32 29.70 2.26
C ASP A 234 -15.91 28.85 3.42
N GLY A 235 -15.56 27.56 3.46
CA GLY A 235 -16.02 26.60 4.47
C GLY A 235 -17.37 25.93 4.17
N ALA A 236 -18.11 26.37 3.15
CA ALA A 236 -19.32 25.72 2.70
C ALA A 236 -19.00 24.57 1.72
N VAL A 237 -19.54 23.38 1.99
CA VAL A 237 -19.40 22.21 1.10
C VAL A 237 -20.47 22.27 0.01
N VAL A 238 -20.04 22.46 -1.23
CA VAL A 238 -20.93 22.55 -2.40
C VAL A 238 -20.60 21.41 -3.36
N ARG A 239 -21.63 20.79 -3.96
CA ARG A 239 -21.40 19.79 -5.01
C ARG A 239 -20.90 20.51 -6.27
N LYS A 240 -19.85 20.00 -6.91
CA LYS A 240 -19.35 20.52 -8.19
C LYS A 240 -20.51 20.53 -9.18
N PRO A 241 -20.71 21.63 -9.94
CA PRO A 241 -21.61 21.58 -11.08
C PRO A 241 -21.12 20.45 -11.99
N THR A 242 -21.97 19.44 -12.20
CA THR A 242 -21.75 18.46 -13.26
C THR A 242 -21.63 19.27 -14.53
N LEU A 243 -20.44 19.29 -15.15
CA LEU A 243 -20.33 19.64 -16.55
C LEU A 243 -21.17 18.58 -17.26
N GLU A 244 -22.42 18.92 -17.58
CA GLU A 244 -23.21 18.19 -18.55
C GLU A 244 -22.33 18.06 -19.78
N LYS A 245 -21.99 16.83 -20.13
CA LYS A 245 -21.36 16.53 -21.40
C LYS A 245 -22.40 16.87 -22.47
N GLU A 246 -22.25 18.03 -23.10
CA GLU A 246 -22.72 18.25 -24.46
C GLU A 246 -21.98 17.32 -25.43
#